data_AF-A4YYE4-F1
#
_entry.id   AF-A4YYE4-F1
#
_cell.length_a   1.000
_cell.length_b   1.000
_cell.length_c   1.000
_cell.angle_alpha   90.00
_cell.angle_beta   90.00
_cell.angle_gamma   90.00
#
_symmetry.space_group_name_H-M   'P 1'
#
loop_
_entity.id
_entity.type
_entity.pdbx_description
1 polymer ?
#
loop_
_entity_poly.entity_id
_entity_poly.type
_entity_poly.pdbx_seq_one_letter_code
_entity_poly.pdbx_strand_id
1 'polypeptide(L)' 'MSASLREVRYAFTDGIIDIFCVFDGEISEHDRESMSCVATEVLADFPDVTVQEHCLRIDMPDRIPNLLGHVAVFARKE' A
#
# COMPACT_ATOMS: atom_id res chain seq x y z
N MET A 1 6.65 6.34 -9.64
CA MET A 1 6.94 5.25 -8.70
C MET A 1 8.20 5.60 -7.94
N SER A 2 8.11 5.68 -6.62
CA SER A 2 9.23 5.99 -5.74
C SER A 2 10.24 4.84 -5.77
N ALA A 3 11.54 5.15 -5.87
CA ALA A 3 12.59 4.13 -5.92
C ALA A 3 12.68 3.31 -4.61
N SER A 4 12.13 3.84 -3.52
CA SER A 4 12.03 3.19 -2.21
C SER A 4 10.85 2.23 -2.09
N LEU A 5 9.87 2.24 -2.99
CA LEU A 5 8.70 1.36 -2.87
C LEU A 5 9.12 -0.11 -3.05
N ARG A 6 8.88 -0.92 -2.01
CA ARG A 6 9.20 -2.35 -1.98
C ARG A 6 7.99 -3.22 -2.33
N GLU A 7 6.81 -2.91 -1.81
CA GLU A 7 5.60 -3.73 -2.01
C GLU A 7 4.35 -2.86 -1.98
N VAL A 8 3.37 -3.22 -2.80
CA VAL A 8 1.98 -2.77 -2.66
C VAL A 8 1.12 -4.00 -2.48
N ARG A 9 0.29 -3.99 -1.45
CA ARG A 9 -0.66 -5.05 -1.16
C ARG A 9 -1.97 -4.46 -0.68
N TYR A 10 -3.03 -5.25 -0.78
CA TYR A 10 -4.30 -4.89 -0.18
C TYR A 10 -4.85 -6.02 0.69
N ALA A 11 -5.75 -5.67 1.59
CA ALA A 11 -6.64 -6.60 2.26
C ALA A 11 -8.08 -6.12 2.10
N PHE A 12 -9.02 -7.05 2.09
CA PHE A 12 -10.44 -6.73 2.06
C PHE A 12 -11.16 -7.45 3.18
N THR A 13 -11.74 -6.69 4.10
CA THR A 13 -12.48 -7.22 5.26
C THR A 13 -13.69 -6.34 5.52
N ASP A 14 -14.87 -6.93 5.65
CA ASP A 14 -16.11 -6.26 6.07
C ASP A 14 -16.44 -4.95 5.32
N GLY A 15 -16.21 -4.93 4.00
CA GLY A 15 -16.48 -3.74 3.17
C GLY A 15 -15.43 -2.63 3.27
N ILE A 16 -14.27 -2.93 3.84
CA ILE A 16 -13.11 -2.04 3.89
C ILE A 16 -12.00 -2.64 3.01
N ILE A 17 -11.51 -1.85 2.06
CA ILE A 17 -10.28 -2.11 1.31
C ILE A 17 -9.16 -1.34 1.98
N ASP A 18 -8.23 -2.07 2.61
CA ASP A 18 -6.99 -1.51 3.12
C ASP A 18 -5.90 -1.65 2.06
N ILE A 19 -5.30 -0.55 1.63
CA ILE A 19 -4.18 -0.51 0.69
C ILE A 19 -2.91 -0.18 1.47
N PHE A 20 -1.91 -1.06 1.40
CA PHE A 20 -0.64 -0.88 2.09
C PHE A 20 0.48 -0.70 1.07
N CYS A 21 1.25 0.38 1.24
CA CYS A 21 2.50 0.61 0.51
C CYS A 21 3.67 0.56 1.46
N VAL A 22 4.61 -0.34 1.18
CA VAL A 22 5.80 -0.58 1.98
C VAL A 22 7.00 0.06 1.32
N PHE A 23 7.68 0.95 2.05
CA PHE A 23 8.82 1.73 1.59
C PHE A 23 10.12 1.33 2.31
N ASP A 24 11.23 1.48 1.60
CA ASP A 24 12.62 1.36 2.04
C ASP A 24 13.21 2.76 2.27
N GLY A 25 13.29 3.22 3.51
CA GLY A 25 13.69 4.56 3.88
C GLY A 25 12.53 5.50 4.21
N GLU A 26 12.82 6.80 4.28
CA GLU A 26 11.84 7.80 4.69
C GLU A 26 10.67 7.90 3.71
N ILE A 27 9.45 7.98 4.26
CA ILE A 27 8.22 8.20 3.50
C ILE A 27 8.03 9.71 3.35
N SER A 28 8.16 10.21 2.14
CA SER A 28 7.99 11.63 1.83
C SER A 28 6.52 12.05 1.85
N GLU A 29 6.27 13.36 1.82
CA GLU A 29 4.92 13.89 1.60
C GLU A 29 4.39 13.49 0.22
N HIS A 30 5.25 13.54 -0.80
CA HIS A 30 4.91 13.12 -2.16
C HIS A 30 4.47 11.64 -2.24
N ASP A 31 5.12 10.76 -1.48
CA ASP A 31 4.70 9.34 -1.40
C ASP A 31 3.28 9.22 -0.85
N ARG A 32 2.94 10.00 0.19
CA ARG A 32 1.59 10.01 0.78
C ARG A 32 0.56 10.59 -0.17
N GLU A 33 0.87 11.71 -0.83
CA GLU A 33 -0.01 12.32 -1.83
C GLU A 33 -0.29 11.34 -2.98
N SER A 34 0.75 10.69 -3.49
CA SER A 34 0.60 9.67 -4.53
C SER A 34 -0.29 8.52 -4.06
N MET A 35 -0.22 8.12 -2.79
CA MET A 35 -1.09 7.09 -2.23
C MET A 35 -2.54 7.53 -2.08
N SER A 36 -2.77 8.79 -1.70
CA SER A 36 -4.12 9.32 -1.61
C SER A 36 -4.81 9.41 -2.98
N CYS A 37 -4.05 9.70 -4.04
CA CYS A 37 -4.55 9.59 -5.42
C CYS A 37 -4.99 8.15 -5.74
N VAL A 38 -4.18 7.15 -5.41
CA VAL A 38 -4.53 5.73 -5.63
C VAL A 38 -5.79 5.34 -4.86
N ALA A 39 -5.91 5.75 -3.59
CA ALA A 39 -7.11 5.47 -2.80
C ALA A 39 -8.36 6.10 -3.41
N THR A 40 -8.25 7.33 -3.92
CA THR A 40 -9.35 8.02 -4.60
C THR A 40 -9.76 7.32 -5.90
N GLU A 41 -8.79 6.83 -6.69
CA GLU A 41 -9.06 6.05 -7.90
C GLU A 41 -9.78 4.73 -7.58
N VAL A 42 -9.32 4.00 -6.55
CA VAL A 42 -9.98 2.77 -6.11
C VAL A 42 -11.40 3.05 -5.60
N LEU A 43 -11.59 4.11 -4.82
CA LEU A 43 -12.92 4.49 -4.32
C LEU A 43 -13.90 4.83 -5.46
N ALA A 44 -13.41 5.42 -6.56
CA ALA A 44 -14.25 5.74 -7.72
C ALA A 44 -14.82 4.49 -8.40
N ASP A 45 -14.03 3.41 -8.47
CA ASP A 45 -14.47 2.12 -9.02
C ASP A 45 -15.31 1.29 -8.04
N PHE A 46 -15.14 1.51 -6.73
CA PHE A 46 -15.84 0.82 -5.66
C PHE A 46 -16.51 1.82 -4.69
N PRO A 47 -17.58 2.52 -5.08
CA PRO A 47 -18.18 3.57 -4.26
C PRO A 47 -18.89 3.06 -2.99
N ASP A 48 -19.23 1.77 -2.94
CA ASP A 48 -19.95 1.15 -1.82
C ASP A 48 -19.03 0.62 -0.71
N VAL A 49 -17.70 0.70 -0.89
CA VAL A 49 -16.71 0.27 0.11
C VAL A 49 -15.98 1.45 0.71
N THR A 50 -15.42 1.25 1.90
CA THR A 50 -14.47 2.21 2.48
C THR A 50 -13.07 1.87 2.00
N VAL A 51 -12.31 2.85 1.53
CA VAL A 51 -10.91 2.67 1.15
C VAL A 51 -10.01 3.37 2.18
N GLN A 52 -8.97 2.69 2.64
CA GLN A 52 -7.98 3.24 3.57
C GLN A 52 -6.57 3.01 3.02
N GLU A 53 -5.79 4.07 2.85
CA GLU A 53 -4.37 3.96 2.52
C GLU A 53 -3.45 3.96 3.76
N HIS A 54 -2.44 3.08 3.72
CA HIS A 54 -1.44 2.93 4.77
C HIS A 54 -0.05 2.97 4.16
N CYS A 55 0.76 3.94 4.57
CA CYS A 55 2.18 3.99 4.22
C CYS A 55 3.01 3.39 5.36
N LEU A 56 3.71 2.30 5.07
CA LEU A 56 4.53 1.55 6.03
C LEU A 56 6.01 1.69 5.65
N ARG A 57 6.88 1.89 6.63
CA ARG A 57 8.33 1.87 6.44
C ARG A 57 8.87 0.55 6.97
N ILE A 58 9.50 -0.22 6.09
CA ILE A 58 10.25 -1.44 6.41
C ILE A 58 11.55 -1.34 5.62
N ASP A 59 12.62 -0.95 6.30
CA ASP A 59 13.93 -0.76 5.68
C ASP A 59 14.61 -2.11 5.46
N MET A 60 15.44 -2.23 4.42
CA MET A 60 16.32 -3.40 4.31
C MET A 60 17.31 -3.46 5.48
N PRO A 61 17.66 -4.67 5.99
CA PRO A 61 17.36 -6.00 5.44
C PRO A 61 16.07 -6.64 5.99
N ASP A 62 15.21 -5.88 6.68
CA ASP A 62 14.02 -6.45 7.29
C ASP A 62 13.05 -6.96 6.21
N ARG A 63 12.48 -8.14 6.47
CA ARG A 63 11.53 -8.78 5.56
C ARG A 63 10.14 -8.22 5.77
N ILE A 64 9.43 -8.03 4.66
CA ILE A 64 8.02 -7.69 4.70
C ILE A 64 7.26 -8.92 5.24
N PRO A 65 6.48 -8.79 6.32
CA PRO A 65 5.77 -9.91 6.89
C PRO A 65 4.69 -10.39 5.92
N ASN A 66 4.63 -11.71 5.71
CA ASN A 66 3.56 -12.34 4.96
C ASN A 66 2.34 -12.49 5.87
N LEU A 67 1.30 -11.70 5.62
CA LEU A 67 0.08 -11.68 6.43
C LEU A 67 -1.04 -12.39 5.69
N LEU A 68 -1.72 -13.33 6.37
CA LEU A 68 -2.88 -14.03 5.82
C LEU A 68 -3.97 -13.03 5.45
N GLY A 69 -4.57 -13.21 4.27
CA GLY A 69 -5.61 -12.32 3.75
C GLY A 69 -5.10 -11.05 3.06
N HIS A 70 -3.79 -10.80 3.07
CA HIS A 70 -3.19 -9.74 2.28
C HIS A 70 -2.72 -10.27 0.93
N VAL A 71 -3.06 -9.54 -0.14
CA VAL A 71 -2.70 -9.89 -1.51
C VAL A 71 -1.75 -8.84 -2.06
N ALA A 72 -0.53 -9.25 -2.43
CA ALA A 72 0.43 -8.38 -3.08
C ALA A 72 0.06 -8.16 -4.55
N VAL A 73 -0.04 -6.90 -4.97
CA VAL A 73 -0.28 -6.49 -6.36
C VAL A 73 0.98 -5.97 -7.04
N PHE A 74 1.97 -5.57 -6.23
CA PHE A 74 3.31 -5.21 -6.68
C PHE A 74 4.32 -5.66 -5.62
N ALA A 75 5.43 -6.23 -6.07
CA ALA A 75 6.61 -6.46 -5.23
C ALA A 75 7.86 -6.17 -6.07
N ARG A 76 8.76 -5.34 -5.54
CA ARG A 76 10.07 -5.10 -6.14
C ARG A 76 10.85 -6.40 -6.09
N LYS A 77 11.44 -6.80 -7.23
CA LYS A 77 12.42 -7.90 -7.23
C LYS A 77 13.64 -7.42 -6.45
N GLU A 78 13.85 -8.00 -5.28
CA GLU A 78 15.06 -7.84 -4.48
C GLU A 78 16.23 -8.63 -5.07
#